data_AF-A0A4S1CMP4-F1
#
_entry.id   AF-A0A4S1CMP4-F1
#
_cell.length_a   1.000
_cell.length_b   1.000
_cell.length_c   1.000
_cell.angle_alpha   90.00
_cell.angle_beta   90.00
_cell.angle_gamma   90.00
#
_symmetry.space_group_name_H-M   'P 1'
#
loop_
_entity.id
_entity.type
_entity.pdbx_description
1 polymer ?
#
loop_
_entity_poly.entity_id
_entity_poly.type
_entity_poly.pdbx_seq_one_letter_code
_entity_poly.pdbx_strand_id
1 'polypeptide(L)'
;MRKVAYSWDGLVTCGYLLVIVLGYVDYVTGDYSLLLFYLGPVAMVSWLNGARGAVLVSLLSGLARYFSDYYSHSALTFKPWNSLEDMALIAAVAFLVLVMKKMMTEPQR
;
A
#
# COMPACT_ATOMS: atom_id res chain seq x y z
N MET A 1 36.72 3.16 3.65
CA MET A 1 35.57 2.83 2.78
C MET A 1 34.29 2.94 3.61
N ARG A 2 33.51 4.00 3.43
CA ARG A 2 32.23 4.19 4.13
C ARG A 2 31.24 3.15 3.58
N LYS A 3 30.89 2.12 4.36
CA LYS A 3 29.68 1.34 4.07
C LYS A 3 28.54 2.34 4.21
N VAL A 4 27.93 2.73 3.09
CA VAL A 4 26.62 3.37 3.11
C VAL A 4 25.68 2.29 3.65
N ALA A 5 25.49 2.29 4.97
CA ALA A 5 24.47 1.47 5.59
C ALA A 5 23.15 2.06 5.12
N TYR A 6 22.56 1.46 4.10
CA TYR A 6 21.14 1.69 3.81
C TYR A 6 20.39 1.26 5.06
N SER A 7 20.03 2.22 5.91
CA SER A 7 19.05 1.97 6.95
C SER A 7 17.75 1.62 6.23
N TRP A 8 16.99 0.69 6.79
CA TRP A 8 15.71 0.24 6.24
C TRP A 8 14.75 1.41 5.91
N ASP A 9 14.99 2.57 6.52
CA ASP A 9 14.36 3.86 6.24
C ASP A 9 14.34 4.22 4.76
N GLY A 10 15.45 4.02 4.02
CA GLY A 10 15.52 4.36 2.60
C GLY A 10 14.52 3.55 1.77
N LEU A 11 14.41 2.25 2.05
CA LEU A 11 13.45 1.36 1.40
C LEU A 11 12.01 1.68 1.79
N VAL A 12 11.78 2.03 3.06
CA VAL A 12 10.47 2.48 3.55
C VAL A 12 10.04 3.77 2.85
N THR A 13 10.93 4.75 2.73
CA THR A 13 10.68 5.98 1.98
C THR A 13 10.38 5.69 0.51
N CYS A 14 11.16 4.83 -0.15
CA CYS A 14 10.87 4.37 -1.50
C CYS A 14 9.47 3.73 -1.61
N GLY A 15 9.05 2.93 -0.61
CA GLY A 15 7.72 2.36 -0.56
C GLY A 15 6.60 3.40 -0.56
N TYR A 16 6.71 4.43 0.27
CA TYR A 16 5.74 5.52 0.28
C TYR A 16 5.75 6.34 -1.02
N LEU A 17 6.93 6.61 -1.59
CA LEU A 17 7.05 7.30 -2.88
C LEU A 17 6.41 6.48 -4.01
N LEU A 18 6.57 5.16 -4.00
CA LEU A 18 5.91 4.27 -4.94
C LEU A 18 4.39 4.36 -4.84
N VAL A 19 3.82 4.44 -3.63
CA VAL A 19 2.36 4.64 -3.46
C VAL A 19 1.89 5.95 -4.12
N ILE A 20 2.66 7.03 -3.98
CA ILE A 20 2.34 8.32 -4.61
C ILE A 20 2.39 8.21 -6.14
N VAL A 21 3.46 7.59 -6.67
CA VAL A 21 3.61 7.38 -8.11
C VAL A 21 2.47 6.50 -8.64
N LEU A 22 2.13 5.41 -7.95
CA LEU A 22 1.02 4.53 -8.32
C LEU A 22 -0.30 5.29 -8.29
N GLY A 23 -0.58 6.10 -7.27
CA GLY A 23 -1.77 6.95 -7.21
C GLY A 23 -1.91 7.88 -8.40
N TYR A 24 -0.81 8.51 -8.81
CA TYR A 24 -0.81 9.37 -10.00
C TYR A 24 -1.03 8.58 -11.28
N VAL A 25 -0.34 7.44 -11.46
CA VAL A 25 -0.50 6.59 -12.64
C VAL A 25 -1.93 6.07 -12.72
N ASP A 26 -2.47 5.58 -11.60
CA ASP A 26 -3.84 5.06 -11.46
C ASP A 26 -4.86 6.10 -11.91
N TYR A 27 -4.71 7.35 -11.44
CA TYR A 27 -5.54 8.48 -11.86
C TYR A 27 -5.45 8.75 -13.37
N VAL A 28 -4.26 8.68 -13.97
CA VAL A 28 -4.08 8.93 -15.41
C VAL A 28 -4.59 7.77 -16.26
N THR A 29 -4.46 6.52 -15.81
CA THR A 29 -4.95 5.34 -16.54
C THR A 29 -6.45 5.17 -16.45
N GLY A 30 -7.10 5.68 -15.40
CA GLY A 30 -8.55 5.68 -15.25
C GLY A 30 -9.15 4.29 -15.07
N ASP A 31 -9.77 3.75 -16.12
CA ASP A 31 -10.59 2.53 -16.07
C ASP A 31 -9.79 1.24 -15.80
N TYR A 32 -8.45 1.28 -15.88
CA TYR A 32 -7.61 0.14 -15.54
C TYR A 32 -7.37 0.07 -14.03
N SER A 33 -7.76 -1.03 -13.40
CA SER A 33 -7.46 -1.26 -11.98
C SER A 33 -5.97 -1.56 -11.78
N LEU A 34 -5.26 -0.66 -11.10
CA LEU A 34 -3.87 -0.88 -10.67
C LEU A 34 -3.76 -1.43 -9.24
N LEU A 35 -4.86 -1.94 -8.67
CA LEU A 35 -4.96 -2.42 -7.29
C LEU A 35 -3.82 -3.37 -6.89
N LEU A 36 -3.51 -4.34 -7.76
CA LEU A 36 -2.45 -5.32 -7.55
C LEU A 36 -1.06 -4.68 -7.32
N PHE A 37 -0.79 -3.55 -7.98
CA PHE A 37 0.50 -2.87 -7.86
C PHE A 37 0.68 -2.18 -6.51
N TYR A 38 -0.40 -1.80 -5.82
CA TYR A 38 -0.33 -1.26 -4.46
C TYR A 38 0.10 -2.31 -3.42
N LEU A 39 -0.11 -3.60 -3.69
CA LEU A 39 0.25 -4.67 -2.75
C LEU A 39 1.77 -4.76 -2.52
N GLY A 40 2.58 -4.44 -3.53
CA GLY A 40 4.05 -4.42 -3.43
C GLY A 40 4.59 -3.47 -2.36
N PRO A 41 4.38 -2.15 -2.48
CA PRO A 41 4.82 -1.20 -1.46
C PRO A 41 4.13 -1.42 -0.11
N VAL A 42 2.87 -1.85 -0.10
CA VAL A 42 2.16 -2.19 1.14
C VAL A 42 2.84 -3.33 1.89
N ALA A 43 3.14 -4.44 1.20
CA ALA A 43 3.84 -5.57 1.80
C ALA A 43 5.24 -5.16 2.27
N MET A 44 5.99 -4.43 1.44
CA MET A 44 7.33 -3.97 1.77
C MET A 44 7.35 -3.07 3.03
N VAL A 45 6.52 -2.03 3.08
CA VAL A 45 6.49 -1.10 4.23
C VAL A 45 5.95 -1.77 5.48
N SER A 46 4.92 -2.62 5.36
CA SER A 46 4.38 -3.40 6.49
C SER A 46 5.44 -4.33 7.09
N TRP A 47 6.23 -5.00 6.22
CA TRP A 47 7.30 -5.88 6.65
C TRP A 47 8.45 -5.11 7.29
N LEU A 48 8.88 -3.98 6.74
CA LEU A 48 10.04 -3.26 7.25
C LEU A 48 9.74 -2.44 8.50
N ASN A 49 8.59 -1.76 8.54
CA ASN A 49 8.27 -0.77 9.56
C ASN A 49 7.15 -1.22 10.53
N GLY A 50 6.75 -2.49 10.46
CA GLY A 50 5.84 -3.12 11.42
C GLY A 50 4.44 -2.49 11.42
N ALA A 51 3.78 -2.50 12.59
CA ALA A 51 2.36 -2.16 12.69
C ALA A 51 2.06 -0.70 12.28
N ARG A 52 2.90 0.25 12.69
CA ARG A 52 2.73 1.66 12.33
C ARG A 52 2.87 1.86 10.82
N GLY A 53 3.90 1.26 10.22
CA GLY A 53 4.09 1.29 8.77
C GLY A 53 2.92 0.66 8.02
N ALA A 54 2.44 -0.50 8.47
CA ALA A 54 1.33 -1.22 7.86
C ALA A 54 0.03 -0.39 7.85
N VAL A 55 -0.28 0.28 8.96
CA VAL A 55 -1.46 1.16 9.05
C VAL A 55 -1.29 2.37 8.12
N LEU A 56 -0.14 3.05 8.18
CA LEU A 56 0.07 4.26 7.37
C LEU A 56 0.06 3.96 5.86
N VAL A 57 0.77 2.92 5.41
CA VAL A 57 0.87 2.59 3.98
C VAL A 57 -0.47 2.08 3.41
N SER A 58 -1.25 1.33 4.19
CA SER A 58 -2.56 0.86 3.75
C SER A 58 -3.57 1.99 3.66
N LEU A 59 -3.57 2.92 4.62
CA LEU A 59 -4.40 4.14 4.56
C LEU A 59 -4.03 5.00 3.34
N LEU A 60 -2.75 5.27 3.11
CA LEU A 60 -2.31 6.07 1.97
C LEU A 60 -2.66 5.41 0.63
N SER A 61 -2.46 4.10 0.51
CA SER A 61 -2.79 3.34 -0.70
C SER A 61 -4.30 3.32 -0.96
N GLY A 62 -5.10 3.11 0.10
CA GLY A 62 -6.56 3.15 0.01
C GLY A 62 -7.08 4.53 -0.37
N LEU A 63 -6.52 5.60 0.20
CA LEU A 63 -6.87 6.98 -0.18
C LEU A 63 -6.48 7.30 -1.63
N ALA A 64 -5.27 6.91 -2.05
CA ALA A 64 -4.82 7.10 -3.43
C ALA A 64 -5.78 6.42 -4.43
N ARG A 65 -6.16 5.17 -4.14
CA ARG A 65 -7.13 4.41 -4.94
C ARG A 65 -8.51 5.07 -4.95
N TYR A 66 -9.02 5.46 -3.78
CA TYR A 66 -10.33 6.11 -3.67
C TYR A 66 -10.39 7.43 -4.46
N PHE A 67 -9.38 8.28 -4.33
CA PHE A 67 -9.32 9.53 -5.09
C PHE A 67 -9.15 9.27 -6.59
N SER A 68 -8.34 8.29 -6.98
CA SER A 68 -8.23 7.87 -8.38
C SER A 68 -9.60 7.47 -8.93
N ASP A 69 -10.31 6.58 -8.26
CA ASP A 69 -11.63 6.14 -8.71
C ASP A 69 -12.63 7.31 -8.78
N TYR A 70 -12.64 8.17 -7.76
CA TYR A 70 -13.55 9.31 -7.67
C TYR A 70 -13.34 10.34 -8.78
N TYR A 71 -12.09 10.64 -9.15
CA TYR A 71 -11.80 11.67 -10.15
C TYR A 71 -11.72 11.13 -11.59
N SER A 72 -11.39 9.85 -11.76
CA SER A 72 -11.17 9.28 -13.10
C SER A 72 -12.42 8.66 -13.70
N HIS A 73 -13.37 8.18 -12.88
CA HIS A 73 -14.59 7.59 -13.37
C HIS A 73 -15.71 8.62 -13.57
N SER A 74 -16.52 8.43 -14.60
CA SER A 74 -17.78 9.18 -14.75
C SER A 74 -18.75 8.82 -13.61
N ALA A 75 -19.68 9.73 -13.27
CA ALA A 75 -20.69 9.51 -12.22
C ALA A 75 -21.59 8.26 -12.44
N LEU A 76 -21.64 7.72 -13.67
CA LEU A 76 -22.36 6.49 -13.99
C LEU A 76 -21.56 5.22 -13.71
N THR A 77 -20.23 5.31 -13.67
CA THR A 77 -19.32 4.17 -13.51
C THR A 77 -18.77 4.08 -12.08
N PHE A 78 -18.69 5.21 -11.37
CA PHE A 78 -18.20 5.23 -9.99
C PHE A 78 -19.15 4.49 -9.05
N LYS A 79 -18.66 3.40 -8.44
CA LYS A 79 -19.36 2.63 -7.43
C LYS A 79 -18.58 2.72 -6.12
N PRO A 80 -19.08 3.48 -5.12
CA PRO A 80 -18.38 3.66 -3.85
C PRO A 80 -18.02 2.35 -3.15
N TRP A 81 -18.86 1.32 -3.35
CA TRP A 81 -18.64 0.00 -2.77
C TRP A 81 -17.38 -0.70 -3.32
N ASN A 82 -17.04 -0.52 -4.59
CA ASN A 82 -15.83 -1.10 -5.18
C ASN A 82 -14.57 -0.52 -4.51
N SER A 83 -14.55 0.81 -4.32
CA SER A 83 -13.41 1.44 -3.64
C SER A 83 -13.31 1.00 -2.17
N LEU A 84 -14.44 0.72 -1.49
CA LEU A 84 -14.41 0.14 -0.14
C LEU A 84 -13.86 -1.29 -0.12
N GLU A 85 -14.23 -2.12 -1.10
CA GLU A 85 -13.69 -3.48 -1.27
C GLU A 85 -12.16 -3.44 -1.51
N ASP A 86 -11.69 -2.55 -2.37
CA ASP A 86 -10.27 -2.33 -2.67
C ASP A 86 -9.49 -1.91 -1.41
N MET A 87 -10.02 -0.94 -0.65
CA MET A 87 -9.43 -0.49 0.62
C MET A 87 -9.36 -1.62 1.65
N ALA A 88 -10.42 -2.41 1.75
CA ALA A 88 -10.47 -3.57 2.65
C ALA A 88 -9.44 -4.63 2.27
N LEU A 89 -9.28 -4.93 0.97
CA LEU A 89 -8.27 -5.85 0.46
C LEU A 89 -6.86 -5.38 0.81
N ILE A 90 -6.54 -4.12 0.54
CA ILE A 90 -5.23 -3.53 0.85
C ILE A 90 -4.93 -3.63 2.36
N ALA A 91 -5.90 -3.27 3.21
CA ALA A 91 -5.76 -3.36 4.66
C ALA A 91 -5.57 -4.81 5.14
N ALA A 92 -6.32 -5.76 4.57
CA ALA A 92 -6.20 -7.18 4.87
C ALA A 92 -4.80 -7.72 4.52
N VAL A 93 -4.24 -7.32 3.37
CA VAL A 93 -2.87 -7.70 2.96
C VAL A 93 -1.83 -7.10 3.90
N ALA A 94 -1.94 -5.82 4.25
CA ALA A 94 -1.04 -5.17 5.21
C ALA A 94 -1.06 -5.88 6.58
N PHE A 95 -2.26 -6.25 7.04
CA PHE A 95 -2.44 -7.02 8.26
C PHE A 95 -1.83 -8.41 8.17
N LEU A 96 -2.08 -9.15 7.08
CA LEU A 96 -1.51 -10.49 6.87
C LEU A 96 0.01 -10.46 6.95
N VAL A 97 0.65 -9.52 6.25
CA VAL A 97 2.12 -9.37 6.25
C VAL A 97 2.63 -9.04 7.66
N LEU A 98 1.92 -8.21 8.40
CA LEU A 98 2.26 -7.89 9.78
C LEU A 98 2.19 -9.12 10.69
N VAL A 99 1.13 -9.92 10.57
CA VAL A 99 0.96 -11.15 11.36
C VAL A 99 2.05 -12.17 11.00
N MET A 100 2.31 -12.37 9.71
CA MET A 100 3.39 -13.26 9.25
C MET A 100 4.75 -12.85 9.84
N LYS A 101 5.07 -11.55 9.82
CA LYS A 101 6.30 -11.04 10.43
C LYS A 101 6.36 -11.40 11.92
N LYS A 102 5.29 -11.13 12.67
CA LYS A 102 5.24 -11.44 14.11
C LYS A 102 5.51 -12.92 14.37
N MET A 103 4.81 -13.82 13.67
CA MET A 103 4.99 -15.27 13.81
C MET A 103 6.42 -15.75 13.52
N MET A 104 7.10 -15.11 12.58
CA MET A 104 8.48 -15.47 12.22
C MET A 104 9.53 -14.88 13.17
N THR A 105 9.21 -13.77 13.84
CA THR A 105 10.13 -13.09 14.78
C THR A 105 9.93 -13.49 16.23
N GLU A 106 8.76 -14.03 16.59
CA GLU A 106 8.51 -14.56 17.92
C GLU A 106 9.22 -15.91 18.08
N PRO A 107 10.11 -16.07 19.10
CA PRO A 107 10.72 -17.36 19.40
C PRO A 107 9.62 -18.37 19.73
N GLN A 108 9.62 -19.51 19.04
CA GLN A 108 8.74 -20.64 19.35
C GLN A 108 9.05 -21.07 20.79
N ARG A 109 8.16 -20.75 21.73
CA ARG A 109 8.28 -21.13 23.15
C ARG A 109 7.85 -22.57 23.35
#